data_AF-A0A956PCF7-F1
#
_entry.id   AF-A0A956PCF7-F1
#
_cell.length_a   1.000
_cell.length_b   1.000
_cell.length_c   1.000
_cell.angle_alpha   90.00
_cell.angle_beta   90.00
_cell.angle_gamma   90.00
#
_symmetry.space_group_name_H-M   'P 1'
#
loop_
_entity.id
_entity.type
_entity.pdbx_description
1 polymer ?
#
loop_
_entity_poly.entity_id
_entity_poly.type
_entity_poly.pdbx_seq_one_letter_code
_entity_poly.pdbx_strand_id
1 'polypeptide(L)'
;MERNDRWRGDREDLAAFAGAFVTLQGDDAPPTQAQMRTMTDFVATLRYPPNPLRNLDGSVKNEVLPNGGNPSVGEALFTGPNLDGNRTCNACHALPTGTNTFINGPRTGEQQTFKVAQLRNAYEKTGFDLTSLDNNRGFGFLHDGTEPSVFHFLHRSVFNGFLPGPPGDQQRRDLEAFVFSLGTDTPPAVGTQVTVDATNKTDPQVLQLLNGMINLANGGQIGMVVKGLIGGQQRGAYYAGGGNFQLDRAAEILTSNQILAQAGAGGELTATAVVLGTEVRIGVDRDEDGKLDRDEIDAGTDPADPNS
;
A
#
# COMPACT_ATOMS: atom_id res chain seq x y z
N MET A 1 16.21 2.54 6.07
CA MET A 1 16.70 2.34 4.69
C MET A 1 16.25 1.00 4.09
N GLU A 2 16.38 -0.14 4.79
CA GLU A 2 16.23 -1.48 4.20
C GLU A 2 14.86 -1.81 3.57
N ARG A 3 13.79 -1.10 3.92
CA ARG A 3 12.44 -1.46 3.47
C ARG A 3 12.11 -1.07 2.04
N ASN A 4 12.69 0.01 1.49
CA ASN A 4 12.26 0.59 0.22
C ASN A 4 13.33 0.52 -0.89
N ASP A 5 14.61 0.42 -0.53
CA ASP A 5 15.70 0.54 -1.51
C ASP A 5 16.33 -0.81 -1.88
N ARG A 6 16.72 -0.95 -3.15
CA ARG A 6 17.59 -2.05 -3.57
C ARG A 6 19.05 -1.63 -3.34
N TRP A 7 19.74 -2.33 -2.45
CA TRP A 7 21.08 -1.96 -1.98
C TRP A 7 22.09 -3.09 -2.21
N ARG A 8 23.32 -2.72 -2.55
CA ARG A 8 24.43 -3.65 -2.83
C ARG A 8 25.10 -4.19 -1.57
N GLY A 9 24.78 -3.66 -0.39
CA GLY A 9 25.40 -4.13 0.86
C GLY A 9 26.75 -3.47 1.17
N ASP A 10 27.16 -2.46 0.41
CA ASP A 10 28.52 -1.90 0.39
C ASP A 10 28.73 -0.62 1.23
N ARG A 11 27.66 -0.07 1.81
CA ARG A 11 27.64 1.17 2.59
C ARG A 11 26.76 1.05 3.82
N GLU A 12 27.27 1.42 4.99
CA GLU A 12 26.63 1.24 6.29
C GLU A 12 25.22 1.84 6.40
N ASP A 13 24.99 3.00 5.77
CA ASP A 13 23.70 3.69 5.78
C ASP A 13 23.60 4.74 4.64
N LEU A 14 22.52 5.51 4.63
CA LEU A 14 22.29 6.57 3.65
C LEU A 14 23.31 7.72 3.77
N ALA A 15 23.80 8.01 4.98
CA ALA A 15 24.75 9.09 5.20
C ALA A 15 26.11 8.82 4.54
N ALA A 16 26.48 7.54 4.39
CA ALA A 16 27.68 7.13 3.67
C ALA A 16 27.69 7.56 2.18
N PHE A 17 26.53 7.95 1.63
CA PHE A 17 26.39 8.47 0.27
C PHE A 17 26.49 9.99 0.16
N ALA A 18 26.78 10.74 1.24
CA ALA A 18 26.84 12.21 1.22
C ALA A 18 27.81 12.75 0.15
N GLY A 19 28.94 12.07 -0.10
CA GLY A 19 29.90 12.47 -1.13
C GLY A 19 29.33 12.45 -2.56
N ALA A 20 28.28 11.67 -2.81
CA ALA A 20 27.63 11.58 -4.12
C ALA A 20 26.89 12.87 -4.52
N PHE A 21 26.53 13.73 -3.55
CA PHE A 21 25.94 15.03 -3.86
C PHE A 21 26.93 15.93 -4.60
N VAL A 22 28.22 15.86 -4.24
CA VAL A 22 29.26 16.58 -4.98
C VAL A 22 29.58 15.86 -6.28
N THR A 23 29.88 14.56 -6.22
CA THR A 23 30.46 13.86 -7.38
C THR A 23 29.45 13.49 -8.48
N LEU A 24 28.17 13.37 -8.15
CA LEU A 24 27.11 13.02 -9.11
C LEU A 24 26.11 14.15 -9.34
N GLN A 25 25.76 14.91 -8.30
CA GLN A 25 24.76 15.99 -8.39
C GLN A 25 25.39 17.38 -8.58
N GLY A 26 26.71 17.51 -8.43
CA GLY A 26 27.44 18.75 -8.67
C GLY A 26 27.31 19.80 -7.57
N ASP A 27 26.96 19.39 -6.35
CA ASP A 27 26.88 20.29 -5.19
C ASP A 27 28.28 20.78 -4.76
N ASP A 28 28.36 21.97 -4.16
CA ASP A 28 29.63 22.61 -3.78
C ASP A 28 30.31 21.90 -2.59
N ALA A 29 29.52 21.24 -1.74
CA ALA A 29 29.99 20.46 -0.60
C ALA A 29 29.02 19.31 -0.25
N PRO A 30 29.49 18.24 0.42
CA PRO A 30 28.60 17.19 0.90
C PRO A 30 27.61 17.73 1.95
N PRO A 31 26.36 17.24 2.00
CA PRO A 31 25.43 17.57 3.07
C PRO A 31 26.01 17.23 4.45
N THR A 32 25.68 18.07 5.44
CA THR A 32 26.06 17.84 6.83
C THR A 32 25.39 16.58 7.38
N GLN A 33 25.93 16.05 8.49
CA GLN A 33 25.31 14.91 9.17
C GLN A 33 23.85 15.19 9.59
N ALA A 34 23.52 16.43 9.99
CA ALA A 34 22.16 16.81 10.34
C ALA A 34 21.22 16.74 9.12
N GLN A 35 21.66 17.24 7.96
CA GLN A 35 20.88 17.16 6.72
C GLN A 35 20.69 15.71 6.25
N MET A 36 21.73 14.87 6.35
CA MET A 36 21.60 13.43 6.02
C MET A 36 20.67 12.69 6.99
N ARG A 37 20.59 13.12 8.26
CA ARG A 37 19.58 12.61 9.20
C ARG A 37 18.18 13.02 8.77
N THR A 38 17.94 14.29 8.44
CA THR A 38 16.66 14.75 7.90
C THR A 38 16.25 13.96 6.65
N MET A 39 17.18 13.68 5.73
CA MET A 39 16.90 12.86 4.55
C MET A 39 16.56 11.42 4.94
N THR A 40 17.31 10.81 5.86
CA THR A 40 17.01 9.48 6.41
C THR A 40 15.62 9.41 7.01
N ASP A 41 15.25 10.40 7.83
CA ASP A 41 13.96 10.50 8.49
C ASP A 41 12.84 10.64 7.45
N PHE A 42 13.03 11.51 6.44
CA PHE A 42 12.10 11.65 5.33
C PHE A 42 11.92 10.34 4.54
N VAL A 43 13.00 9.67 4.15
CA VAL A 43 12.91 8.38 3.44
C VAL A 43 12.21 7.32 4.31
N ALA A 44 12.38 7.38 5.63
CA ALA A 44 11.70 6.50 6.57
C ALA A 44 10.18 6.77 6.71
N THR A 45 9.69 7.95 6.30
CA THR A 45 8.25 8.23 6.27
C THR A 45 7.57 7.71 5.00
N LEU A 46 8.32 7.40 3.94
CA LEU A 46 7.76 6.87 2.70
C LEU A 46 7.05 5.53 2.92
N ARG A 47 5.85 5.40 2.35
CA ARG A 47 5.01 4.20 2.37
C ARG A 47 4.61 3.83 0.95
N TYR A 48 4.47 2.53 0.70
CA TYR A 48 3.87 2.06 -0.54
C TYR A 48 2.35 2.25 -0.50
N PRO A 49 1.72 2.61 -1.64
CA PRO A 49 0.27 2.77 -1.70
C PRO A 49 -0.47 1.45 -1.47
N PRO A 50 -1.79 1.48 -1.26
CA PRO A 50 -2.64 0.29 -1.21
C PRO A 50 -2.45 -0.58 -2.47
N ASN A 51 -2.36 -1.89 -2.31
CA ASN A 51 -2.27 -2.81 -3.44
C ASN A 51 -3.67 -3.17 -3.98
N PRO A 52 -4.02 -2.81 -5.23
CA PRO A 52 -5.35 -3.07 -5.81
C PRO A 52 -5.60 -4.55 -6.16
N LEU A 53 -4.56 -5.38 -6.12
CA LEU A 53 -4.62 -6.82 -6.38
C LEU A 53 -4.86 -7.64 -5.12
N ARG A 54 -5.29 -7.00 -4.04
CA ARG A 54 -5.74 -7.61 -2.79
C ARG A 54 -7.24 -7.41 -2.59
N ASN A 55 -7.84 -8.27 -1.78
CA ASN A 55 -9.19 -8.01 -1.26
C ASN A 55 -9.17 -6.83 -0.28
N LEU A 56 -10.34 -6.26 -0.01
CA LEU A 56 -10.50 -5.11 0.89
C LEU A 56 -9.88 -5.38 2.28
N ASP A 57 -10.08 -6.59 2.80
CA ASP A 57 -9.54 -7.06 4.10
C ASP A 57 -8.04 -7.36 4.08
N GLY A 58 -7.42 -7.22 2.91
CA GLY A 58 -6.04 -7.54 2.69
C GLY A 58 -5.77 -9.01 2.50
N SER A 59 -6.74 -9.90 2.29
CA SER A 59 -6.49 -11.29 1.88
C SER A 59 -6.10 -11.40 0.40
N VAL A 60 -5.43 -12.49 0.03
CA VAL A 60 -5.09 -12.80 -1.37
C VAL A 60 -6.38 -13.12 -2.13
N LYS A 61 -6.49 -12.59 -3.36
CA LYS A 61 -7.63 -12.89 -4.24
C LYS A 61 -7.59 -14.36 -4.68
N ASN A 62 -8.76 -15.00 -4.78
CA ASN A 62 -8.86 -16.34 -5.35
C ASN A 62 -9.51 -16.29 -6.73
N GLU A 63 -8.89 -15.54 -7.64
CA GLU A 63 -9.36 -15.35 -9.01
C GLU A 63 -8.17 -15.30 -9.97
N VAL A 64 -8.40 -15.62 -11.24
CA VAL A 64 -7.37 -15.51 -12.28
C VAL A 64 -7.21 -14.03 -12.66
N LEU A 65 -6.00 -13.49 -12.49
CA LEU A 65 -5.64 -12.13 -12.87
C LEU A 65 -5.40 -12.03 -14.40
N PRO A 66 -5.34 -10.80 -14.98
CA PRO A 66 -5.14 -10.61 -16.42
C PRO A 66 -3.87 -11.27 -17.00
N ASN A 67 -2.85 -11.54 -16.18
CA ASN A 67 -1.66 -12.30 -16.61
C ASN A 67 -1.91 -13.81 -16.77
N GLY A 68 -3.12 -14.28 -16.48
CA GLY A 68 -3.53 -15.69 -16.54
C GLY A 68 -3.14 -16.51 -15.31
N GLY A 69 -2.59 -15.89 -14.26
CA GLY A 69 -2.22 -16.55 -13.00
C GLY A 69 -3.27 -16.39 -11.90
N ASN A 70 -3.36 -17.35 -10.99
CA ASN A 70 -4.16 -17.26 -9.77
C ASN A 70 -3.24 -17.00 -8.55
N PRO A 71 -3.39 -15.89 -7.83
CA PRO A 71 -2.48 -15.52 -6.75
C PRO A 71 -2.64 -16.40 -5.49
N SER A 72 -3.80 -17.02 -5.26
CA SER A 72 -3.99 -18.01 -4.18
C SER A 72 -3.19 -19.29 -4.46
N VAL A 73 -3.17 -19.75 -5.71
CA VAL A 73 -2.30 -20.86 -6.14
C VAL A 73 -0.82 -20.46 -6.05
N GLY A 74 -0.49 -19.24 -6.47
CA GLY A 74 0.85 -18.69 -6.37
C GLY A 74 1.36 -18.58 -4.93
N GLU A 75 0.51 -18.23 -3.97
CA GLU A 75 0.86 -18.20 -2.55
C GLU A 75 1.31 -19.58 -2.06
N ALA A 76 0.56 -20.62 -2.40
CA ALA A 76 0.92 -22.00 -2.04
C ALA A 76 2.26 -22.43 -2.67
N LEU A 77 2.53 -22.01 -3.92
CA LEU A 77 3.82 -22.24 -4.59
C LEU A 77 4.96 -21.45 -3.95
N PHE A 78 4.69 -20.26 -3.44
CA PHE A 78 5.70 -19.38 -2.85
C PHE A 78 6.23 -19.90 -1.51
N THR A 79 5.37 -20.57 -0.72
CA THR A 79 5.70 -21.03 0.64
C THR A 79 5.90 -22.54 0.77
N GLY A 80 5.48 -23.33 -0.22
CA GLY A 80 5.42 -24.79 -0.14
C GLY A 80 6.60 -25.51 -0.81
N PRO A 81 6.63 -25.58 -2.15
CA PRO A 81 7.64 -26.33 -2.89
C PRO A 81 9.01 -25.63 -2.96
N ASN A 82 10.06 -26.42 -3.08
CA ASN A 82 11.39 -25.93 -3.42
C ASN A 82 11.46 -25.61 -4.91
N LEU A 83 11.38 -24.32 -5.24
CA LEU A 83 11.40 -23.82 -6.63
C LEU A 83 12.73 -23.17 -7.02
N ASP A 84 13.56 -22.81 -6.04
CA ASP A 84 14.93 -22.28 -6.19
C ASP A 84 15.93 -23.31 -5.64
N GLY A 85 16.19 -24.36 -6.42
CA GLY A 85 17.00 -25.51 -5.99
C GLY A 85 16.39 -26.21 -4.79
N ASN A 86 17.03 -26.10 -3.62
CA ASN A 86 16.59 -26.73 -2.37
C ASN A 86 15.85 -25.76 -1.43
N ARG A 87 15.29 -24.66 -1.95
CA ARG A 87 14.61 -23.63 -1.15
C ARG A 87 13.26 -23.24 -1.72
N THR A 88 12.35 -22.88 -0.82
CA THR A 88 11.11 -22.15 -1.10
C THR A 88 11.40 -20.68 -1.37
N CYS A 89 10.47 -19.97 -2.04
CA CYS A 89 10.64 -18.55 -2.35
C CYS A 89 10.68 -17.69 -1.08
N ASN A 90 9.82 -18.00 -0.10
CA ASN A 90 9.74 -17.29 1.18
C ASN A 90 10.98 -17.47 2.09
N ALA A 91 11.91 -18.38 1.77
CA ALA A 91 13.17 -18.52 2.50
C ALA A 91 14.05 -17.27 2.39
N CYS A 92 13.98 -16.56 1.25
CA CYS A 92 14.66 -15.28 1.06
C CYS A 92 13.64 -14.13 1.02
N HIS A 93 12.55 -14.29 0.29
CA HIS A 93 11.52 -13.27 0.14
C HIS A 93 10.46 -13.38 1.25
N ALA A 94 10.85 -13.08 2.49
CA ALA A 94 9.96 -13.23 3.65
C ALA A 94 8.71 -12.34 3.54
N LEU A 95 7.55 -12.92 3.84
CA LEU A 95 6.27 -12.23 3.89
C LEU A 95 6.15 -11.37 5.17
N PRO A 96 5.33 -10.30 5.18
CA PRO A 96 4.44 -9.85 4.08
C PRO A 96 5.13 -9.00 3.02
N THR A 97 6.38 -8.57 3.26
CA THR A 97 7.03 -7.53 2.45
C THR A 97 7.84 -8.06 1.25
N GLY A 98 8.02 -9.37 1.18
CA GLY A 98 8.81 -10.04 0.14
C GLY A 98 10.31 -9.87 0.31
N THR A 99 10.80 -9.57 1.51
CA THR A 99 12.23 -9.49 1.82
C THR A 99 12.49 -9.80 3.29
N ASN A 100 13.64 -10.41 3.57
CA ASN A 100 14.19 -10.57 4.91
C ASN A 100 15.41 -9.66 5.16
N THR A 101 15.61 -8.67 4.28
CA THR A 101 16.73 -7.71 4.24
C THR A 101 18.12 -8.34 4.15
N PHE A 102 18.19 -9.66 3.95
CA PHE A 102 19.43 -10.39 3.83
C PHE A 102 20.21 -9.98 2.58
N ILE A 103 21.52 -9.87 2.73
CA ILE A 103 22.45 -9.63 1.64
C ILE A 103 22.86 -11.00 1.09
N ASN A 104 22.30 -11.36 -0.06
CA ASN A 104 22.58 -12.64 -0.68
C ASN A 104 23.87 -12.54 -1.50
N GLY A 105 24.78 -13.50 -1.29
CA GLY A 105 25.94 -13.68 -2.15
C GLY A 105 25.53 -14.03 -3.60
N PRO A 106 26.50 -14.21 -4.52
CA PRO A 106 26.23 -14.53 -5.92
C PRO A 106 25.55 -15.91 -6.02
N ARG A 107 24.21 -15.95 -5.95
CA ARG A 107 23.42 -17.20 -5.89
C ARG A 107 22.38 -17.34 -7.00
N THR A 108 21.89 -16.23 -7.56
CA THR A 108 20.81 -16.22 -8.58
C THR A 108 21.32 -15.97 -10.00
N GLY A 109 22.58 -16.36 -10.27
CA GLY A 109 23.27 -16.05 -11.53
C GLY A 109 23.97 -14.69 -11.57
N GLU A 110 23.96 -13.96 -10.45
CA GLU A 110 24.61 -12.66 -10.31
C GLU A 110 26.07 -12.80 -9.89
N GLN A 111 26.97 -11.94 -10.39
CA GLN A 111 28.37 -11.92 -9.98
C GLN A 111 28.63 -11.11 -8.71
N GLN A 112 27.68 -10.25 -8.35
CA GLN A 112 27.77 -9.34 -7.22
C GLN A 112 26.78 -9.72 -6.12
N THR A 113 27.09 -9.25 -4.93
CA THR A 113 26.24 -9.43 -3.75
C THR A 113 25.13 -8.38 -3.78
N PHE A 114 23.89 -8.79 -3.51
CA PHE A 114 22.75 -7.87 -3.47
C PHE A 114 21.83 -8.21 -2.30
N LYS A 115 21.25 -7.18 -1.71
CA LYS A 115 20.11 -7.36 -0.81
C LYS A 115 18.97 -8.04 -1.54
N VAL A 116 18.34 -9.04 -0.90
CA VAL A 116 17.09 -9.64 -1.37
C VAL A 116 16.07 -8.52 -1.56
N ALA A 117 15.61 -8.32 -2.80
CA ALA A 117 14.71 -7.23 -3.13
C ALA A 117 13.36 -7.42 -2.43
N GLN A 118 12.79 -6.31 -1.93
CA GLN A 118 11.38 -6.28 -1.54
C GLN A 118 10.49 -6.47 -2.77
N LEU A 119 9.29 -7.03 -2.58
CA LEU A 119 8.36 -7.35 -3.67
C LEU A 119 7.01 -6.62 -3.58
N ARG A 120 6.81 -5.74 -2.59
CA ARG A 120 5.54 -5.03 -2.29
C ARG A 120 4.98 -4.24 -3.46
N ASN A 121 5.85 -3.67 -4.29
CA ASN A 121 5.46 -2.88 -5.46
C ASN A 121 5.83 -3.53 -6.80
N ALA A 122 5.98 -4.86 -6.83
CA ALA A 122 6.28 -5.57 -8.06
C ALA A 122 5.16 -5.39 -9.12
N TYR A 123 3.89 -5.28 -8.70
CA TYR A 123 2.76 -5.05 -9.60
C TYR A 123 2.88 -3.73 -10.37
N GLU A 124 3.54 -2.74 -9.76
CA GLU A 124 3.79 -1.46 -10.42
C GLU A 124 4.87 -1.57 -11.47
N LYS A 125 5.69 -2.64 -11.54
CA LYS A 125 6.87 -2.75 -12.41
C LYS A 125 6.60 -3.49 -13.73
N THR A 126 5.40 -3.30 -14.27
CA THR A 126 4.95 -3.93 -15.52
C THR A 126 4.97 -2.94 -16.69
N GLY A 127 4.88 -3.47 -17.93
CA GLY A 127 4.83 -2.65 -19.15
C GLY A 127 6.13 -2.56 -19.96
N PHE A 128 7.12 -3.40 -19.61
CA PHE A 128 8.29 -3.66 -20.46
C PHE A 128 8.18 -5.05 -21.09
N ASP A 129 8.35 -5.13 -22.40
CA ASP A 129 8.29 -6.33 -23.21
C ASP A 129 9.32 -6.24 -24.33
N LEU A 130 10.25 -7.20 -24.35
CA LEU A 130 11.33 -7.29 -25.34
C LEU A 130 10.83 -7.61 -26.76
N THR A 131 9.58 -8.04 -26.89
CA THR A 131 8.95 -8.39 -28.18
C THR A 131 8.04 -7.29 -28.72
N SER A 132 7.78 -6.25 -27.93
CA SER A 132 6.96 -5.10 -28.32
C SER A 132 7.83 -3.89 -28.66
N LEU A 133 7.43 -3.12 -29.67
CA LEU A 133 7.95 -1.76 -29.90
C LEU A 133 7.13 -0.71 -29.15
N ASP A 134 5.94 -1.07 -28.70
CA ASP A 134 5.03 -0.22 -27.94
C ASP A 134 5.13 -0.61 -26.46
N ASN A 135 6.11 -0.02 -25.78
CA ASN A 135 6.36 -0.24 -24.36
C ASN A 135 5.98 0.99 -23.55
N ASN A 136 5.31 0.77 -22.43
CA ASN A 136 5.03 1.84 -21.47
C ASN A 136 6.16 2.02 -20.45
N ARG A 137 7.20 1.15 -20.49
CA ARG A 137 8.43 1.25 -19.69
C ARG A 137 9.66 0.81 -20.45
N GLY A 138 10.80 1.43 -20.15
CA GLY A 138 12.09 1.11 -20.79
C GLY A 138 12.92 0.01 -20.11
N PHE A 139 12.48 -0.50 -18.96
CA PHE A 139 13.16 -1.54 -18.19
C PHE A 139 12.17 -2.32 -17.33
N GLY A 140 12.52 -3.55 -16.98
CA GLY A 140 11.72 -4.44 -16.15
C GLY A 140 12.33 -4.74 -14.79
N PHE A 141 12.40 -6.02 -14.47
CA PHE A 141 12.90 -6.60 -13.22
C PHE A 141 14.41 -6.83 -13.28
N LEU A 142 14.97 -7.29 -12.15
CA LEU A 142 16.40 -7.45 -11.89
C LEU A 142 17.18 -6.13 -11.76
N HIS A 143 18.45 -6.20 -11.38
CA HIS A 143 19.24 -5.04 -10.94
C HIS A 143 19.71 -4.19 -12.12
N ASP A 144 19.78 -4.80 -13.29
CA ASP A 144 20.10 -4.24 -14.60
C ASP A 144 18.83 -3.95 -15.43
N GLY A 145 17.65 -4.31 -14.94
CA GLY A 145 16.36 -4.03 -15.58
C GLY A 145 16.06 -4.89 -16.82
N THR A 146 16.80 -5.97 -17.05
CA THR A 146 16.75 -6.74 -18.31
C THR A 146 15.60 -7.75 -18.38
N GLU A 147 15.00 -8.10 -17.25
CA GLU A 147 13.94 -9.12 -17.18
C GLU A 147 12.56 -8.48 -17.41
N PRO A 148 11.84 -8.79 -18.50
CA PRO A 148 10.58 -8.10 -18.83
C PRO A 148 9.44 -8.39 -17.82
N SER A 149 9.48 -9.54 -17.16
CA SER A 149 8.44 -9.96 -16.22
C SER A 149 8.98 -10.90 -15.15
N VAL A 150 8.21 -11.10 -14.07
CA VAL A 150 8.55 -12.12 -13.07
C VAL A 150 8.44 -13.51 -13.72
N PHE A 151 7.45 -13.72 -14.60
CA PHE A 151 7.33 -14.93 -15.40
C PHE A 151 8.61 -15.26 -16.18
N HIS A 152 9.21 -14.27 -16.86
CA HIS A 152 10.45 -14.47 -17.62
C HIS A 152 11.64 -14.69 -16.68
N PHE A 153 11.75 -13.92 -15.60
CA PHE A 153 12.80 -14.11 -14.59
C PHE A 153 12.80 -15.53 -14.02
N LEU A 154 11.61 -16.10 -13.78
CA LEU A 154 11.47 -17.45 -13.27
C LEU A 154 11.97 -18.52 -14.25
N HIS A 155 12.13 -18.25 -15.54
CA HIS A 155 12.70 -19.21 -16.51
C HIS A 155 14.22 -19.40 -16.39
N ARG A 156 14.90 -18.60 -15.58
CA ARG A 156 16.33 -18.79 -15.34
C ARG A 156 16.62 -20.18 -14.76
N SER A 157 17.76 -20.76 -15.15
CA SER A 157 18.13 -22.14 -14.83
C SER A 157 18.24 -22.46 -13.33
N VAL A 158 18.40 -21.44 -12.48
CA VAL A 158 18.39 -21.59 -11.01
C VAL A 158 17.02 -22.07 -10.50
N PHE A 159 15.94 -21.74 -11.22
CA PHE A 159 14.57 -22.09 -10.89
C PHE A 159 14.16 -23.42 -11.55
N ASN A 160 14.63 -24.51 -10.95
CA ASN A 160 14.54 -25.87 -11.50
C ASN A 160 13.45 -26.76 -10.87
N GLY A 161 12.65 -26.23 -9.94
CA GLY A 161 11.58 -26.98 -9.26
C GLY A 161 10.21 -26.95 -9.94
N PHE A 162 10.06 -26.23 -11.06
CA PHE A 162 8.81 -26.12 -11.81
C PHE A 162 8.55 -27.35 -12.68
N LEU A 163 7.28 -27.66 -12.94
CA LEU A 163 6.89 -28.70 -13.90
C LEU A 163 7.42 -28.36 -15.30
N PRO A 164 7.68 -29.36 -16.16
CA PRO A 164 8.10 -29.10 -17.53
C PRO A 164 6.92 -28.60 -18.39
N GLY A 165 7.21 -27.70 -19.34
CA GLY A 165 6.27 -27.26 -20.37
C GLY A 165 5.09 -26.44 -19.83
N PRO A 166 3.92 -26.48 -20.49
CA PRO A 166 2.78 -25.62 -20.17
C PRO A 166 2.30 -25.64 -18.71
N PRO A 167 2.31 -26.78 -17.99
CA PRO A 167 2.01 -26.79 -16.56
C PRO A 167 2.99 -25.97 -15.70
N GLY A 168 4.27 -25.97 -16.04
CA GLY A 168 5.28 -25.13 -15.38
C GLY A 168 5.08 -23.66 -15.65
N ASP A 169 4.75 -23.32 -16.90
CA ASP A 169 4.42 -21.94 -17.27
C ASP A 169 3.22 -21.44 -16.48
N GLN A 170 2.22 -22.30 -16.23
CA GLN A 170 1.09 -21.93 -15.39
C GLN A 170 1.52 -21.65 -13.94
N GLN A 171 2.35 -22.52 -13.35
CA GLN A 171 2.92 -22.29 -12.00
C GLN A 171 3.69 -20.97 -11.92
N ARG A 172 4.41 -20.58 -12.97
CA ARG A 172 5.14 -19.30 -13.05
C ARG A 172 4.20 -18.10 -13.11
N ARG A 173 3.11 -18.19 -13.89
CA ARG A 173 2.06 -17.16 -13.94
C ARG A 173 1.34 -17.02 -12.61
N ASP A 174 1.03 -18.13 -11.95
CA ASP A 174 0.41 -18.15 -10.62
C ASP A 174 1.34 -17.48 -9.59
N LEU A 175 2.63 -17.82 -9.60
CA LEU A 175 3.63 -17.22 -8.71
C LEU A 175 3.81 -15.72 -8.98
N GLU A 176 3.85 -15.29 -10.25
CA GLU A 176 3.86 -13.87 -10.61
C GLU A 176 2.62 -13.14 -10.12
N ALA A 177 1.43 -13.73 -10.31
CA ALA A 177 0.18 -13.16 -9.83
C ALA A 177 0.24 -12.95 -8.31
N PHE A 178 0.74 -13.95 -7.56
CA PHE A 178 0.95 -13.80 -6.12
C PHE A 178 1.96 -12.69 -5.79
N VAL A 179 3.10 -12.64 -6.48
CA VAL A 179 4.12 -11.60 -6.29
C VAL A 179 3.53 -10.20 -6.47
N PHE A 180 2.64 -10.03 -7.44
CA PHE A 180 1.92 -8.77 -7.67
C PHE A 180 0.86 -8.50 -6.60
N SER A 181 0.36 -9.52 -5.92
CA SER A 181 -0.60 -9.42 -4.81
C SER A 181 0.04 -9.37 -3.42
N LEU A 182 1.34 -9.11 -3.26
CA LEU A 182 1.90 -8.92 -1.90
C LEU A 182 1.31 -7.69 -1.19
N GLY A 183 1.17 -7.78 0.14
CA GLY A 183 0.75 -6.65 0.96
C GLY A 183 1.77 -5.51 0.95
N THR A 184 1.27 -4.28 1.00
CA THR A 184 2.10 -3.08 1.14
C THR A 184 2.08 -2.56 2.58
N ASP A 185 2.79 -1.46 2.84
CA ASP A 185 2.78 -0.81 4.16
C ASP A 185 1.45 -0.04 4.41
N THR A 186 0.56 0.00 3.41
CA THR A 186 -0.77 0.63 3.48
C THR A 186 -1.85 -0.42 3.21
N PRO A 187 -2.86 -0.57 4.09
CA PRO A 187 -3.94 -1.52 3.88
C PRO A 187 -4.67 -1.31 2.53
N PRO A 188 -5.03 -2.38 1.80
CA PRO A 188 -5.74 -2.29 0.51
C PRO A 188 -7.06 -1.51 0.56
N ALA A 189 -7.72 -1.47 1.71
CA ALA A 189 -8.93 -0.70 1.91
C ALA A 189 -8.73 0.82 1.89
N VAL A 190 -7.54 1.34 2.22
CA VAL A 190 -7.31 2.79 2.27
C VAL A 190 -7.56 3.41 0.90
N GLY A 191 -8.27 4.55 0.87
CA GLY A 191 -8.69 5.21 -0.37
C GLY A 191 -10.00 4.67 -0.95
N THR A 192 -10.54 3.57 -0.41
CA THR A 192 -11.88 3.10 -0.78
C THR A 192 -12.92 4.11 -0.31
N GLN A 193 -13.82 4.47 -1.22
CA GLN A 193 -14.91 5.40 -0.96
C GLN A 193 -16.25 4.78 -1.33
N VAL A 194 -17.28 5.16 -0.59
CA VAL A 194 -18.67 4.89 -0.95
C VAL A 194 -19.51 6.12 -0.63
N THR A 195 -20.20 6.62 -1.63
CA THR A 195 -21.14 7.73 -1.50
C THR A 195 -22.55 7.18 -1.38
N VAL A 196 -23.25 7.61 -0.34
CA VAL A 196 -24.57 7.14 0.04
C VAL A 196 -25.57 8.28 -0.06
N ASP A 197 -26.70 7.99 -0.68
CA ASP A 197 -27.81 8.92 -0.90
C ASP A 197 -29.17 8.27 -0.59
N ALA A 198 -30.26 8.96 -0.90
CA ALA A 198 -31.61 8.43 -0.68
C ALA A 198 -31.92 7.14 -1.48
N THR A 199 -31.27 6.94 -2.62
CA THR A 199 -31.56 5.88 -3.58
C THR A 199 -30.80 4.59 -3.29
N ASN A 200 -29.60 4.69 -2.71
CA ASN A 200 -28.71 3.54 -2.53
C ASN A 200 -28.43 3.18 -1.05
N LYS A 201 -28.94 3.94 -0.06
CA LYS A 201 -28.68 3.66 1.37
C LYS A 201 -29.23 2.32 1.89
N THR A 202 -30.08 1.65 1.12
CA THR A 202 -30.56 0.29 1.40
C THR A 202 -30.01 -0.76 0.42
N ASP A 203 -29.13 -0.36 -0.50
CA ASP A 203 -28.52 -1.28 -1.46
C ASP A 203 -27.60 -2.28 -0.72
N PRO A 204 -27.80 -3.60 -0.87
CA PRO A 204 -26.98 -4.61 -0.21
C PRO A 204 -25.48 -4.49 -0.49
N GLN A 205 -25.06 -4.08 -1.69
CA GLN A 205 -23.66 -3.94 -2.06
C GLN A 205 -23.02 -2.73 -1.37
N VAL A 206 -23.75 -1.61 -1.29
CA VAL A 206 -23.32 -0.40 -0.56
C VAL A 206 -23.17 -0.72 0.93
N LEU A 207 -24.17 -1.38 1.51
CA LEU A 207 -24.14 -1.78 2.92
C LEU A 207 -23.03 -2.79 3.20
N GLN A 208 -22.77 -3.74 2.29
CA GLN A 208 -21.66 -4.68 2.43
C GLN A 208 -20.31 -3.97 2.45
N LEU A 209 -20.10 -2.98 1.57
CA LEU A 209 -18.86 -2.20 1.53
C LEU A 209 -18.67 -1.36 2.80
N LEU A 210 -19.71 -0.65 3.23
CA LEU A 210 -19.69 0.12 4.49
C LEU A 210 -19.38 -0.77 5.70
N ASN A 211 -20.07 -1.90 5.83
CA ASN A 211 -19.83 -2.85 6.92
C ASN A 211 -18.44 -3.46 6.85
N GLY A 212 -17.92 -3.73 5.64
CA GLY A 212 -16.53 -4.14 5.43
C GLY A 212 -15.54 -3.12 5.98
N MET A 213 -15.69 -1.83 5.63
CA MET A 213 -14.83 -0.77 6.16
C MET A 213 -14.96 -0.62 7.68
N ILE A 214 -16.18 -0.66 8.23
CA ILE A 214 -16.41 -0.60 9.68
C ILE A 214 -15.73 -1.78 10.40
N ASN A 215 -15.78 -2.99 9.84
CA ASN A 215 -15.13 -4.16 10.42
C ASN A 215 -13.60 -4.00 10.43
N LEU A 216 -13.02 -3.49 9.34
CA LEU A 216 -11.58 -3.21 9.28
C LEU A 216 -11.15 -2.09 10.24
N ALA A 217 -12.00 -1.07 10.41
CA ALA A 217 -11.77 0.00 11.38
C ALA A 217 -11.83 -0.52 12.83
N ASN A 218 -12.81 -1.37 13.16
CA ASN A 218 -12.87 -2.07 14.46
C ASN A 218 -11.65 -2.97 14.70
N GLY A 219 -11.12 -3.58 13.65
CA GLY A 219 -9.89 -4.37 13.70
C GLY A 219 -8.61 -3.55 13.84
N GLY A 220 -8.69 -2.21 13.83
CA GLY A 220 -7.53 -1.33 13.85
C GLY A 220 -6.67 -1.46 12.60
N GLN A 221 -7.24 -1.86 11.46
CA GLN A 221 -6.52 -1.94 10.20
C GLN A 221 -6.56 -0.61 9.44
N ILE A 222 -7.65 0.15 9.55
CA ILE A 222 -7.85 1.44 8.88
C ILE A 222 -8.50 2.45 9.81
N GLY A 223 -8.37 3.73 9.49
CA GLY A 223 -9.30 4.76 9.94
C GLY A 223 -10.49 4.85 8.97
N MET A 224 -11.57 5.47 9.40
CA MET A 224 -12.73 5.74 8.54
C MET A 224 -13.30 7.11 8.86
N VAL A 225 -13.61 7.88 7.81
CA VAL A 225 -14.25 9.19 7.92
C VAL A 225 -15.53 9.23 7.10
N VAL A 226 -16.45 10.11 7.48
CA VAL A 226 -17.65 10.44 6.71
C VAL A 226 -17.69 11.96 6.53
N LYS A 227 -17.89 12.42 5.30
CA LYS A 227 -18.09 13.83 4.96
C LYS A 227 -19.39 13.99 4.18
N GLY A 228 -20.11 15.07 4.43
CA GLY A 228 -21.33 15.41 3.69
C GLY A 228 -22.28 16.26 4.52
N LEU A 229 -23.56 16.24 4.15
CA LEU A 229 -24.59 17.01 4.86
C LEU A 229 -25.16 16.22 6.04
N ILE A 230 -24.81 16.63 7.27
CA ILE A 230 -25.33 16.05 8.52
C ILE A 230 -26.10 17.14 9.26
N GLY A 231 -27.39 16.89 9.53
CA GLY A 231 -28.27 17.93 10.09
C GLY A 231 -28.45 19.14 9.17
N GLY A 232 -28.33 18.94 7.84
CA GLY A 232 -28.45 20.01 6.83
C GLY A 232 -27.24 20.95 6.74
N GLN A 233 -26.12 20.62 7.40
CA GLN A 233 -24.88 21.40 7.37
C GLN A 233 -23.75 20.55 6.81
N GLN A 234 -22.77 21.18 6.16
CA GLN A 234 -21.55 20.49 5.73
C GLN A 234 -20.75 20.13 6.98
N ARG A 235 -20.60 18.84 7.26
CA ARG A 235 -19.96 18.33 8.47
C ARG A 235 -19.01 17.19 8.16
N GLY A 236 -18.16 16.89 9.12
CA GLY A 236 -17.35 15.68 9.12
C GLY A 236 -17.53 14.84 10.37
N ALA A 237 -17.19 13.56 10.23
CA ALA A 237 -17.13 12.62 11.34
C ALA A 237 -16.01 11.60 11.10
N TYR A 238 -15.45 11.06 12.19
CA TYR A 238 -14.54 9.91 12.14
C TYR A 238 -15.08 8.75 12.98
N TYR A 239 -14.71 7.53 12.60
CA TYR A 239 -15.13 6.33 13.31
C TYR A 239 -14.37 6.19 14.64
N ALA A 240 -15.08 6.30 15.76
CA ALA A 240 -14.52 6.25 17.10
C ALA A 240 -14.53 4.83 17.72
N GLY A 241 -14.99 3.82 16.96
CA GLY A 241 -15.11 2.43 17.42
C GLY A 241 -16.51 2.08 17.93
N GLY A 242 -16.79 0.77 18.04
CA GLY A 242 -18.03 0.26 18.63
C GLY A 242 -19.31 0.62 17.88
N GLY A 243 -19.19 0.99 16.61
CA GLY A 243 -20.32 1.45 15.77
C GLY A 243 -20.64 2.94 15.90
N ASN A 244 -19.75 3.73 16.51
CA ASN A 244 -19.94 5.15 16.74
C ASN A 244 -19.01 6.00 15.88
N PHE A 245 -19.53 7.17 15.50
CA PHE A 245 -18.83 8.23 14.80
C PHE A 245 -18.82 9.48 15.67
N GLN A 246 -17.64 10.01 15.94
CA GLN A 246 -17.46 11.33 16.55
C GLN A 246 -17.56 12.38 15.45
N LEU A 247 -18.45 13.36 15.61
CA LEU A 247 -18.58 14.48 14.69
C LEU A 247 -17.57 15.58 15.05
N ASP A 248 -17.48 16.58 14.18
CA ASP A 248 -16.69 17.81 14.34
C ASP A 248 -17.18 18.77 15.46
N ARG A 249 -18.08 18.32 16.34
CA ARG A 249 -18.34 18.91 17.67
C ARG A 249 -18.11 17.87 18.74
N ALA A 250 -17.36 18.20 19.79
CA ALA A 250 -16.96 17.25 20.81
C ALA A 250 -18.15 16.59 21.54
N ALA A 251 -19.28 17.31 21.66
CA ALA A 251 -20.50 16.79 22.28
C ALA A 251 -21.37 15.90 21.36
N GLU A 252 -21.04 15.78 20.08
CA GLU A 252 -21.86 15.08 19.08
C GLU A 252 -21.24 13.73 18.68
N ILE A 253 -21.89 12.65 19.08
CA ILE A 253 -21.57 11.27 18.67
C ILE A 253 -22.82 10.65 18.04
N LEU A 254 -22.68 10.08 16.86
CA LEU A 254 -23.74 9.36 16.16
C LEU A 254 -23.34 7.91 15.90
N THR A 255 -24.28 6.99 16.02
CA THR A 255 -24.09 5.59 15.58
C THR A 255 -24.01 5.50 14.05
N SER A 256 -23.44 4.43 13.51
CA SER A 256 -23.42 4.17 12.05
C SER A 256 -24.81 4.26 11.42
N ASN A 257 -25.84 3.78 12.11
CA ASN A 257 -27.23 3.86 11.63
C ASN A 257 -27.77 5.29 11.64
N GLN A 258 -27.43 6.09 12.64
CA GLN A 258 -27.81 7.50 12.71
C GLN A 258 -27.12 8.33 11.63
N ILE A 259 -25.84 8.07 11.35
CA ILE A 259 -25.12 8.68 10.21
C ILE A 259 -25.79 8.29 8.90
N LEU A 260 -25.99 6.99 8.64
CA LEU A 260 -26.61 6.50 7.41
C LEU A 260 -28.01 7.08 7.19
N ALA A 261 -28.78 7.28 8.27
CA ALA A 261 -30.11 7.87 8.20
C ALA A 261 -30.11 9.34 7.71
N GLN A 262 -28.99 10.06 7.84
CA GLN A 262 -28.86 11.43 7.32
C GLN A 262 -28.75 11.46 5.79
N ALA A 263 -28.32 10.36 5.15
CA ALA A 263 -28.19 10.30 3.70
C ALA A 263 -29.55 10.50 3.02
N GLY A 264 -29.62 11.50 2.14
CA GLY A 264 -30.84 11.96 1.48
C GLY A 264 -30.57 12.53 0.09
N ALA A 265 -31.64 12.94 -0.61
CA ALA A 265 -31.52 13.62 -1.89
C ALA A 265 -30.93 15.02 -1.69
N GLY A 266 -29.78 15.32 -2.32
CA GLY A 266 -29.03 16.55 -2.04
C GLY A 266 -28.45 16.58 -0.64
N GLY A 267 -28.29 15.42 -0.01
CA GLY A 267 -27.75 15.20 1.33
C GLY A 267 -26.83 13.98 1.34
N GLU A 268 -25.99 13.87 0.31
CA GLU A 268 -25.12 12.72 0.09
C GLU A 268 -24.01 12.68 1.16
N LEU A 269 -23.70 11.47 1.61
CA LEU A 269 -22.61 11.21 2.56
C LEU A 269 -21.57 10.34 1.88
N THR A 270 -20.31 10.75 1.91
CA THR A 270 -19.20 9.93 1.42
C THR A 270 -18.40 9.40 2.59
N ALA A 271 -18.42 8.08 2.74
CA ALA A 271 -17.52 7.37 3.64
C ALA A 271 -16.21 7.06 2.93
N THR A 272 -15.09 7.32 3.59
CA THR A 272 -13.74 7.06 3.07
C THR A 272 -12.93 6.28 4.09
N ALA A 273 -12.33 5.16 3.67
CA ALA A 273 -11.29 4.48 4.42
C ALA A 273 -9.97 5.26 4.32
N VAL A 274 -9.37 5.59 5.44
CA VAL A 274 -8.12 6.37 5.53
C VAL A 274 -7.04 5.58 6.29
N VAL A 275 -5.80 6.04 6.23
CA VAL A 275 -4.72 5.45 7.05
C VAL A 275 -5.10 5.63 8.52
N LEU A 276 -4.99 4.56 9.32
CA LEU A 276 -5.25 4.63 10.75
C LEU A 276 -4.40 5.72 11.41
N GLY A 277 -5.01 6.51 12.28
CA GLY A 277 -4.41 7.65 12.96
C GLY A 277 -4.50 8.96 12.18
N THR A 278 -5.06 8.97 10.96
CA THR A 278 -5.27 10.20 10.17
C THR A 278 -6.73 10.64 10.12
N GLU A 279 -7.63 9.82 10.64
CA GLU A 279 -9.07 10.05 10.60
C GLU A 279 -9.53 11.27 11.39
N VAL A 280 -8.82 11.67 12.45
CA VAL A 280 -9.12 12.92 13.17
C VAL A 280 -8.83 14.12 12.27
N ARG A 281 -7.60 14.20 11.72
CA ARG A 281 -7.25 15.28 10.79
C ARG A 281 -8.22 15.37 9.62
N ILE A 282 -8.41 14.24 8.95
CA ILE A 282 -9.21 14.21 7.73
C ILE A 282 -10.69 14.43 8.04
N GLY A 283 -11.16 13.94 9.19
CA GLY A 283 -12.56 13.89 9.57
C GLY A 283 -13.07 15.16 10.21
N VAL A 284 -12.39 15.71 11.20
CA VAL A 284 -13.00 16.63 12.18
C VAL A 284 -12.10 17.74 12.72
N ASP A 285 -10.80 17.72 12.51
CA ASP A 285 -9.81 18.69 13.04
C ASP A 285 -8.75 18.92 11.96
N ARG A 286 -9.04 19.77 10.98
CA ARG A 286 -8.27 19.79 9.73
C ARG A 286 -6.83 20.28 9.85
N ASP A 287 -6.53 21.10 10.87
CA ASP A 287 -5.23 21.73 11.07
C ASP A 287 -4.40 21.07 12.19
N GLU A 288 -4.96 20.06 12.85
CA GLU A 288 -4.34 19.22 13.88
C GLU A 288 -3.96 19.98 15.17
N ASP A 289 -4.71 21.04 15.52
CA ASP A 289 -4.50 21.81 16.75
C ASP A 289 -5.20 21.22 18.00
N GLY A 290 -6.06 20.22 17.78
CA GLY A 290 -6.82 19.53 18.82
C GLY A 290 -8.18 20.16 19.14
N LYS A 291 -8.62 21.16 18.38
CA LYS A 291 -9.99 21.69 18.36
C LYS A 291 -10.73 21.09 17.17
N LEU A 292 -12.01 20.83 17.36
CA LEU A 292 -12.81 20.25 16.28
C LEU A 292 -13.40 21.38 15.42
N ASP A 293 -13.41 21.17 14.10
CA ASP A 293 -13.72 22.17 13.08
C ASP A 293 -15.01 22.97 13.39
N ARG A 294 -16.04 22.33 13.95
CA ARG A 294 -17.32 23.00 14.23
C ARG A 294 -17.37 23.64 15.60
N ASP A 295 -16.65 23.12 16.58
CA ASP A 295 -16.49 23.79 17.88
C ASP A 295 -15.76 25.14 17.71
N GLU A 296 -14.76 25.19 16.82
CA GLU A 296 -14.06 26.41 16.42
C GLU A 296 -14.98 27.43 15.74
N ILE A 297 -15.75 27.00 14.73
CA ILE A 297 -16.72 27.87 14.06
C ILE A 297 -17.75 28.42 15.05
N ASP A 298 -18.23 27.59 15.98
CA ASP A 298 -19.19 28.01 17.02
C ASP A 298 -18.55 28.99 18.03
N ALA A 299 -17.23 28.88 18.27
CA ALA A 299 -16.44 29.81 19.07
C ALA A 299 -16.01 31.08 18.30
N GLY A 300 -16.14 31.09 16.97
CA GLY A 300 -15.76 32.19 16.09
C GLY A 300 -14.29 32.21 15.68
N THR A 301 -13.58 31.08 15.79
CA THR A 301 -12.20 30.92 15.30
C THR A 301 -12.18 30.30 13.88
N ASP A 302 -11.02 30.28 13.23
CA ASP A 302 -10.84 29.72 11.89
C ASP A 302 -10.32 28.28 11.98
N PRO A 303 -11.11 27.26 11.57
CA PRO A 303 -10.67 25.88 11.61
C PRO A 303 -9.47 25.53 10.73
N ALA A 304 -8.99 26.46 9.92
CA ALA A 304 -7.81 26.26 9.08
C ALA A 304 -6.54 26.93 9.67
N ASP A 305 -6.63 27.58 10.83
CA ASP A 305 -5.50 28.22 11.50
C ASP A 305 -5.05 27.37 12.71
N PRO A 306 -3.91 26.67 12.62
CA PRO A 306 -3.44 25.79 13.71
C PRO A 306 -3.00 26.52 15.00
N ASN A 307 -3.29 27.82 15.11
CA ASN A 307 -2.99 28.67 16.26
C ASN A 307 -4.26 29.33 16.85
N SER A 308 -5.45 28.88 16.46
CA SER A 308 -6.74 29.49 16.79
C SER A 308 -7.18 29.31 18.26
#